data_AF-A0A382M4J5-F1
#
_entry.id   AF-A0A382M4J5-F1
#
_cell.length_a   1.000
_cell.length_b   1.000
_cell.length_c   1.000
_cell.angle_alpha   90.00
_cell.angle_beta   90.00
_cell.angle_gamma   90.00
#
_symmetry.space_group_name_H-M   'P 1'
#
loop_
_entity.id
_entity.type
_entity.pdbx_description
1 polymer ?
#
loop_
_entity_poly.entity_id
_entity_poly.type
_entity_poly.pdbx_seq_one_letter_code
_entity_poly.pdbx_strand_id
1 'polypeptide(L)' 'MLERFKVPEKDRVYVAQQRMRAVTEAMFRHNGVSVKDAEISADVLMKN' A
#
# COMPACT_ATOMS: atom_id res chain seq x y z
N MET A 1 15.39 -5.79 8.74
CA MET A 1 15.83 -5.29 7.43
C MET A 1 17.24 -4.73 7.54
N LEU A 2 18.13 -5.02 6.57
CA LEU A 2 19.46 -4.40 6.51
C LEU A 2 19.34 -2.90 6.22
N GLU A 3 20.29 -2.09 6.69
CA GLU A 3 20.22 -0.62 6.61
C GLU A 3 20.14 -0.10 5.16
N ARG A 4 20.80 -0.79 4.22
CA ARG A 4 20.73 -0.50 2.78
C ARG A 4 19.33 -0.61 2.17
N PHE A 5 18.39 -1.25 2.86
CA PHE A 5 17.01 -1.41 2.41
C PHE A 5 16.04 -0.42 3.07
N LYS A 6 16.53 0.43 3.99
CA LYS A 6 15.71 1.49 4.59
C LYS A 6 15.74 2.73 3.71
N VAL A 7 14.59 3.39 3.61
CA VAL A 7 14.51 4.70 2.96
C VAL A 7 15.21 5.74 3.85
N PRO A 8 16.18 6.52 3.31
CA PRO A 8 16.82 7.61 4.04
C PRO A 8 15.78 8.60 4.57
N GLU A 9 15.99 9.15 5.76
CA GLU A 9 14.98 9.98 6.44
C GLU A 9 14.53 11.19 5.62
N LYS A 10 15.48 11.86 4.97
CA LYS A 10 15.23 13.00 4.09
C LYS A 10 14.31 12.67 2.90
N ASP A 11 14.23 11.40 2.51
CA ASP A 11 13.48 10.93 1.35
C ASP A 11 12.15 10.25 1.77
N ARG A 12 11.84 10.17 3.08
CA ARG A 12 10.60 9.56 3.58
C ARG A 12 9.42 10.50 3.35
N VAL A 13 8.37 9.96 2.73
CA VAL A 13 7.06 10.62 2.65
C VAL A 13 6.08 9.85 3.52
N TYR A 14 5.53 10.54 4.52
CA TYR A 14 4.52 9.97 5.41
C TYR A 14 3.13 10.24 4.87
N VAL A 15 2.30 9.20 4.88
CA VAL A 15 0.94 9.21 4.36
C VAL A 15 0.04 8.50 5.33
N ALA A 16 -1.20 9.00 5.49
CA ALA A 16 -2.19 8.33 6.32
C ALA A 16 -2.51 6.94 5.73
N GLN A 17 -2.44 5.90 6.56
CA GLN A 17 -2.65 4.51 6.12
C GLN A 17 -3.99 4.34 5.39
N GLN A 18 -5.06 4.96 5.89
CA GLN A 18 -6.39 4.88 5.27
C GLN A 18 -6.40 5.48 3.85
N ARG A 19 -5.63 6.54 3.60
CA ARG A 19 -5.52 7.14 2.27
C ARG A 19 -4.77 6.23 1.30
N MET A 20 -3.67 5.62 1.76
CA MET A 20 -2.94 4.64 0.95
C MET A 20 -3.84 3.45 0.61
N ARG A 21 -4.54 2.90 1.61
CA ARG A 21 -5.49 1.79 1.43
C ARG A 21 -6.53 2.09 0.36
N ALA A 22 -7.22 3.23 0.50
CA ALA A 22 -8.27 3.62 -0.43
C ALA A 22 -7.78 3.74 -1.88
N VAL A 23 -6.58 4.31 -2.09
CA VAL A 23 -5.98 4.44 -3.42
C VAL A 23 -5.60 3.07 -3.99
N THR A 24 -4.94 2.22 -3.20
CA THR A 24 -4.52 0.88 -3.63
C THR A 24 -5.72 0.01 -4.01
N GLU A 25 -6.77 -0.03 -3.20
CA GLU A 25 -7.98 -0.77 -3.53
C GLU A 25 -8.67 -0.21 -4.79
N ALA A 26 -8.71 1.12 -4.95
CA ALA A 26 -9.25 1.74 -6.15
C ALA A 26 -8.46 1.38 -7.41
N MET A 27 -7.13 1.30 -7.32
CA MET A 27 -6.28 0.85 -8.42
C MET A 27 -6.57 -0.61 -8.77
N PHE A 28 -6.71 -1.50 -7.80
CA PHE A 28 -7.06 -2.90 -8.07
C PHE A 28 -8.43 -3.02 -8.75
N ARG A 29 -9.45 -2.31 -8.24
CA ARG A 29 -10.78 -2.30 -8.87
C ARG A 29 -10.76 -1.74 -10.29
N HIS A 30 -9.97 -0.70 -10.55
CA HIS A 30 -9.80 -0.15 -11.89
C HIS A 30 -9.20 -1.18 -12.87
N ASN A 31 -8.37 -2.10 -12.38
CA ASN A 31 -7.79 -3.20 -13.15
C ASN A 31 -8.69 -4.45 -13.20
N GLY A 32 -9.95 -4.36 -12.79
CA GLY A 32 -10.93 -5.46 -12.87
C GLY A 32 -10.87 -6.48 -11.72
N VAL A 33 -10.10 -6.20 -10.66
CA VAL A 33 -10.08 -7.04 -9.46
C VAL A 33 -11.38 -6.85 -8.68
N SER A 34 -11.95 -7.93 -8.16
CA SER A 34 -13.16 -7.87 -7.34
C SER A 34 -12.94 -7.02 -6.08
N VAL A 35 -14.00 -6.46 -5.50
CA VAL A 35 -13.88 -5.65 -4.26
C VAL A 35 -13.19 -6.44 -3.15
N LYS A 36 -13.60 -7.69 -2.95
CA LYS A 36 -13.05 -8.59 -1.93
C LYS A 36 -11.57 -8.90 -2.18
N ASP A 37 -11.20 -9.19 -3.43
CA ASP A 37 -9.81 -9.51 -3.76
C ASP A 37 -8.92 -8.27 -3.73
N ALA A 38 -9.48 -7.08 -4.01
CA ALA A 38 -8.78 -5.80 -3.87
C ALA A 38 -8.46 -5.49 -2.40
N GLU A 39 -9.41 -5.72 -1.49
CA GLU A 39 -9.20 -5.58 -0.04
C GLU A 39 -8.12 -6.53 0.47
N ILE A 40 -8.20 -7.82 0.11
CA ILE A 40 -7.21 -8.84 0.49
C ILE A 40 -5.83 -8.49 -0.07
N SER A 41 -5.76 -8.04 -1.32
CA SER A 41 -4.50 -7.66 -1.97
C SER A 41 -3.90 -6.40 -1.35
N ALA A 42 -4.72 -5.41 -0.99
CA ALA A 42 -4.27 -4.22 -0.26
C ALA A 42 -3.72 -4.57 1.12
N ASP A 43 -4.35 -5.52 1.83
CA ASP A 43 -3.88 -6.02 3.12
C ASP A 43 -2.47 -6.62 3.04
N VAL A 44 -2.12 -7.34 1.97
CA VAL A 44 -0.76 -7.90 1.77
C VAL A 44 0.30 -6.80 1.69
N LEU A 45 -0.02 -5.68 1.04
CA LEU A 45 0.91 -4.57 0.84
C LEU A 45 1.04 -3.67 2.08
N MET A 46 0.08 -3.73 3.00
CA MET A 46 -0.05 -2.77 4.12
C MET A 46 0.08 -3.41 5.50
N LYS A 47 0.18 -4.73 5.59
CA LYS A 47 0.54 -5.43 6.84
C LYS A 47 2.05 -5.54 6.95
N ASN A 48 2.56 -5.16 8.12
CA ASN A 48 3.92 -5.44 8.59
C ASN A 48 3.91 -6.68 9.50
#